data_AF-A0A520CCA1-F1
#
_entry.id   AF-A0A520CCA1-F1
#
_cell.length_a   1.000
_cell.length_b   1.000
_cell.length_c   1.000
_cell.angle_alpha   90.00
_cell.angle_beta   90.00
_cell.angle_gamma   90.00
#
_symmetry.space_group_name_H-M   'P 1'
#
loop_
_entity.id
_entity.type
_entity.pdbx_description
1 polymer ?
#
loop_
_entity_poly.entity_id
_entity_poly.type
_entity_poly.pdbx_seq_one_letter_code
_entity_poly.pdbx_strand_id
1 'polypeptide(L)'
;MFKRLTVIFFLGVYSFFCPAQQVRPSRSSEIYRELKTLKHLPKVLYLAAHPDDENTGLLSWLINDQNVETGYLSLTRGDGGQNLLGTEQGAALGLIRTHELLEARKLDGARQFFTRAIDFG
;
A
#
# COMPACT_ATOMS: atom_id res chain seq x y z
N MET A 1 12.35 -35.74 -31.89
CA MET A 1 13.27 -34.58 -31.94
C MET A 1 12.66 -33.38 -32.66
N PHE A 2 12.11 -33.56 -33.88
CA PHE A 2 11.52 -32.47 -34.68
C PHE A 2 10.42 -31.63 -34.00
N LYS A 3 9.46 -32.25 -33.29
CA LYS A 3 8.38 -31.50 -32.60
C LYS A 3 8.90 -30.50 -31.55
N ARG A 4 10.01 -30.83 -30.86
CA ARG A 4 10.63 -29.91 -29.88
C ARG A 4 11.30 -28.73 -30.57
N LEU A 5 11.94 -28.96 -31.72
CA LEU A 5 12.57 -27.92 -32.52
C LEU A 5 11.53 -26.93 -33.09
N THR A 6 10.39 -27.45 -33.54
CA THR A 6 9.27 -26.63 -34.02
C THR A 6 8.71 -25.74 -32.92
N VAL A 7 8.50 -26.27 -31.70
CA VAL A 7 8.02 -25.47 -30.56
C VAL A 7 9.01 -24.37 -30.19
N ILE A 8 10.31 -24.67 -30.13
CA ILE A 8 11.35 -23.68 -29.84
C ILE A 8 11.37 -22.58 -30.89
N PHE A 9 11.24 -22.95 -32.18
CA PHE A 9 11.18 -21.97 -33.27
C PHE A 9 9.98 -21.04 -33.13
N PHE A 10 8.78 -21.57 -32.88
CA PHE A 10 7.59 -20.74 -32.67
C PHE A 10 7.68 -19.87 -31.41
N LEU A 11 8.26 -20.36 -30.31
CA LEU A 11 8.50 -19.55 -29.11
C LEU A 11 9.49 -18.40 -29.37
N GLY A 12 10.55 -18.69 -30.13
CA GLY A 12 11.55 -17.70 -30.53
C GLY A 12 10.95 -16.61 -31.42
N VAL A 13 10.15 -16.99 -32.41
CA VAL A 13 9.41 -16.04 -33.26
C VAL A 13 8.45 -15.18 -32.42
N TYR A 14 7.67 -15.79 -31.52
CA TYR A 14 6.73 -15.07 -30.66
C TYR A 14 7.43 -14.05 -29.75
N SER A 15 8.63 -14.39 -29.25
CA SER A 15 9.43 -13.50 -28.40
C SER A 15 9.97 -12.29 -29.18
N PHE A 16 10.27 -12.47 -30.47
CA PHE A 16 10.79 -11.41 -31.36
C PHE A 16 9.72 -10.40 -31.77
N PHE A 17 8.45 -10.82 -31.85
CA PHE A 17 7.31 -9.99 -32.24
C PHE A 17 6.50 -9.45 -31.07
N CYS A 18 6.96 -9.63 -29.82
CA CYS A 18 6.26 -9.09 -28.65
C CYS A 18 6.51 -7.58 -28.54
N PRO A 19 5.49 -6.71 -28.65
CA PRO A 19 5.67 -5.29 -28.37
C PRO A 19 6.15 -5.08 -26.93
N ALA A 20 7.19 -4.27 -26.76
CA ALA A 20 7.68 -3.87 -25.44
C ALA A 20 6.58 -3.11 -24.70
N GLN A 21 6.40 -3.40 -23.41
CA GLN A 21 5.43 -2.69 -22.59
C GLN A 21 5.86 -1.23 -22.44
N GLN A 22 4.98 -0.29 -22.80
CA GLN A 22 5.22 1.13 -22.58
C GLN A 22 5.32 1.38 -21.07
N VAL A 23 6.50 1.82 -20.62
CA VAL A 23 6.68 2.31 -19.25
C VAL A 23 5.79 3.55 -19.12
N ARG A 24 4.83 3.52 -18.20
CA ARG A 24 4.08 4.73 -17.81
C ARG A 24 4.89 5.39 -16.70
N PRO A 25 5.65 6.46 -16.99
CA PRO A 25 6.39 7.15 -15.95
C PRO A 25 5.42 7.73 -14.93
N SER A 26 5.85 7.78 -13.68
CA SER A 26 5.14 8.51 -12.62
C SER A 26 4.92 9.97 -13.02
N ARG A 27 3.92 10.62 -12.42
CA ARG A 27 3.66 12.04 -12.72
C ARG A 27 4.87 12.87 -12.30
N SER A 28 5.14 13.97 -13.01
CA SER A 28 6.26 14.87 -12.68
C SER A 28 6.19 15.39 -11.24
N SER A 29 4.98 15.62 -10.72
CA SER A 29 4.75 16.00 -9.33
C SER A 29 5.16 14.92 -8.32
N GLU A 30 4.91 13.64 -8.63
CA GLU A 30 5.30 12.51 -7.78
C GLU A 30 6.82 12.37 -7.75
N ILE A 31 7.47 12.41 -8.92
CA ILE A 31 8.93 12.35 -9.03
C ILE A 31 9.58 13.51 -8.25
N TYR A 32 9.05 14.72 -8.39
CA TYR A 32 9.57 15.88 -7.66
C TYR A 32 9.41 15.73 -6.13
N ARG A 33 8.28 15.21 -5.67
CA ARG A 33 8.06 14.91 -4.24
C ARG A 33 9.05 13.85 -3.74
N GLU A 34 9.23 12.76 -4.48
CA GLU A 34 10.21 11.70 -4.14
C GLU A 34 11.63 12.25 -4.04
N LEU A 35 12.04 13.13 -4.96
CA LEU A 35 13.34 13.80 -4.90
C LEU A 35 13.49 14.71 -3.67
N LYS A 36 12.42 15.40 -3.24
CA LYS A 36 12.43 16.17 -1.99
C LYS A 36 12.53 15.25 -0.78
N THR A 37 11.77 14.16 -0.75
CA THR A 37 11.79 13.18 0.34
C THR A 37 13.14 12.48 0.46
N LEU A 38 13.80 12.17 -0.65
CA LEU A 38 15.13 11.54 -0.65
C LEU A 38 16.20 12.40 0.07
N LYS A 39 16.01 13.73 0.09
CA LYS A 39 16.90 14.66 0.80
C LYS A 39 16.61 14.74 2.30
N HIS A 40 15.51 14.17 2.77
CA HIS A 40 15.12 14.16 4.18
C HIS A 40 15.55 12.85 4.83
N LEU A 41 16.42 12.94 5.85
CA LEU A 41 16.87 11.80 6.65
C LEU A 41 15.84 11.30 7.67
N PRO A 42 15.06 12.16 8.34
CA PRO A 42 14.11 11.70 9.35
C PRO A 42 13.03 10.81 8.73
N LYS A 43 12.61 9.80 9.50
CA LYS A 43 11.45 8.97 9.20
C LYS A 43 10.54 8.93 10.42
N VAL A 44 9.23 8.89 10.18
CA VAL A 44 8.23 8.86 11.25
C VAL A 44 7.48 7.54 11.20
N LEU A 45 7.29 6.93 12.36
CA LEU A 45 6.36 5.82 12.56
C LEU A 45 5.29 6.26 13.55
N TYR A 46 4.09 6.53 13.06
CA TYR A 46 2.91 6.80 13.89
C TYR A 46 2.37 5.46 14.38
N LEU A 47 2.24 5.28 15.68
CA LEU A 47 1.71 4.06 16.31
C LEU A 47 0.31 4.33 16.88
N ALA A 48 -0.64 3.42 16.64
CA ALA A 48 -1.93 3.42 17.32
C ALA A 48 -2.48 2.01 17.53
N ALA A 49 -3.57 1.90 18.29
CA ALA A 49 -4.11 0.61 18.71
C ALA A 49 -4.94 -0.05 17.59
N HIS A 50 -5.82 0.72 16.95
CA HIS A 50 -6.79 0.22 15.98
C HIS A 50 -6.79 1.05 14.70
N PRO A 51 -7.35 0.52 13.60
CA PRO A 51 -7.78 1.37 12.48
C PRO A 51 -8.69 2.50 12.97
N ASP A 52 -8.57 3.67 12.38
CA ASP A 52 -9.28 4.93 12.67
C ASP A 52 -8.79 5.73 13.89
N ASP A 53 -7.76 5.26 14.59
CA ASP A 53 -7.08 6.06 15.63
C ASP A 53 -6.13 7.13 15.03
N GLU A 54 -5.86 7.11 13.72
CA GLU A 54 -4.89 8.02 13.13
C GLU A 54 -5.36 9.48 13.08
N ASN A 55 -4.39 10.39 13.08
CA ASN A 55 -4.62 11.76 12.62
C ASN A 55 -4.22 11.91 11.15
N THR A 56 -5.18 11.72 10.24
CA THR A 56 -4.98 11.80 8.79
C THR A 56 -4.41 13.15 8.34
N GLY A 57 -4.76 14.24 9.03
CA GLY A 57 -4.22 15.57 8.76
C GLY A 57 -2.73 15.65 9.03
N LEU A 58 -2.28 15.11 10.16
CA LEU A 58 -0.86 15.03 10.51
C LEU A 58 -0.09 14.15 9.51
N LEU A 59 -0.63 12.97 9.16
CA LEU A 59 0.01 12.08 8.18
C LEU A 59 0.19 12.79 6.83
N SER A 60 -0.88 13.43 6.35
CA SER A 60 -0.87 14.18 5.10
C SER A 60 0.13 15.34 5.14
N TRP A 61 0.22 16.05 6.26
CA TRP A 61 1.18 17.15 6.45
C TRP A 61 2.64 16.67 6.43
N LEU A 62 2.95 15.61 7.18
CA LEU A 62 4.30 15.04 7.20
C LEU A 62 4.78 14.61 5.81
N ILE A 63 3.89 14.02 5.01
CA ILE A 63 4.25 13.44 3.71
C ILE A 63 4.26 14.47 2.60
N ASN A 64 3.21 15.28 2.51
CA ASN A 64 3.01 16.15 1.35
C ASN A 64 3.69 17.51 1.52
N ASP A 65 3.68 18.06 2.74
CA ASP A 65 4.29 19.36 3.04
C ASP A 65 5.73 19.20 3.52
N GLN A 66 5.95 18.37 4.54
CA GLN A 66 7.29 18.18 5.12
C GLN A 66 8.16 17.18 4.35
N ASN A 67 7.58 16.44 3.40
CA ASN A 67 8.27 15.45 2.57
C ASN A 67 9.03 14.40 3.38
N VAL A 68 8.48 13.97 4.51
CA VAL A 68 9.04 12.95 5.41
C VAL A 68 8.45 11.58 5.12
N GLU A 69 9.30 10.55 5.00
CA GLU A 69 8.82 9.16 4.92
C GLU A 69 8.09 8.80 6.22
N THR A 70 6.79 8.52 6.10
CA THR A 70 5.91 8.30 7.24
C THR A 70 5.18 6.97 7.09
N GLY A 71 5.26 6.13 8.12
CA GLY A 71 4.47 4.92 8.26
C GLY A 71 3.43 5.06 9.37
N TYR A 72 2.28 4.43 9.19
CA TYR A 72 1.28 4.22 10.24
C TYR A 72 1.24 2.74 10.62
N LEU A 73 1.42 2.44 11.90
CA LEU A 73 1.33 1.10 12.46
C LEU A 73 0.11 1.01 13.36
N SER A 74 -0.91 0.32 12.86
CA SER A 74 -2.03 -0.15 13.69
C SER A 74 -1.61 -1.45 14.37
N LEU A 75 -1.71 -1.50 15.70
CA LEU A 75 -1.35 -2.70 16.45
C LEU A 75 -2.28 -3.86 16.08
N THR A 76 -3.59 -3.62 16.01
CA THR A 76 -4.58 -4.63 15.63
C THR A 76 -5.09 -4.39 14.20
N ARG A 77 -6.00 -5.24 13.75
CA ARG A 77 -6.81 -5.00 12.53
C ARG A 77 -8.20 -4.44 12.84
N GLY A 78 -8.48 -4.10 14.11
CA GLY A 78 -9.80 -3.63 14.54
C GLY A 78 -10.88 -4.72 14.49
N ASP A 79 -10.48 -5.99 14.65
CA ASP A 79 -11.35 -7.16 14.56
C ASP A 79 -12.31 -7.33 15.75
N GLY A 80 -12.04 -6.65 16.87
CA GLY A 80 -12.89 -6.62 18.07
C GLY A 80 -13.98 -5.54 18.03
N GLY A 81 -13.90 -4.61 17.07
CA GLY A 81 -14.78 -3.46 16.98
C GLY A 81 -16.22 -3.76 16.51
N GLN A 82 -17.01 -2.70 16.44
CA GLN A 82 -18.38 -2.75 15.93
C GLN A 82 -18.44 -2.45 14.43
N ASN A 83 -19.35 -3.12 13.71
CA ASN A 83 -19.64 -2.84 12.31
C ASN A 83 -21.03 -2.22 12.18
N LEU A 84 -21.10 -0.94 11.83
CA LEU A 84 -22.37 -0.21 11.65
C LEU A 84 -23.02 -0.47 10.28
N LEU A 85 -22.26 -0.95 9.30
CA LEU A 85 -22.69 -1.11 7.90
C LEU A 85 -23.09 -2.55 7.55
N GLY A 86 -22.80 -3.52 8.42
CA GLY A 86 -22.98 -4.94 8.15
C GLY A 86 -22.96 -5.80 9.40
N THR A 87 -22.90 -7.11 9.19
CA THR A 87 -22.94 -8.12 10.27
C THR A 87 -21.60 -8.78 10.54
N GLU A 88 -20.56 -8.42 9.79
CA GLU A 88 -19.22 -8.97 9.91
C GLU A 88 -18.60 -8.60 11.26
N GLN A 89 -17.93 -9.57 11.88
CA GLN A 89 -17.25 -9.46 13.17
C GLN A 89 -15.94 -10.25 13.15
N GLY A 90 -15.07 -10.03 14.13
CA GLY A 90 -13.81 -10.76 14.25
C GLY A 90 -12.95 -10.59 13.01
N ALA A 91 -12.32 -11.68 12.56
CA ALA A 91 -11.41 -11.66 11.43
C ALA A 91 -12.03 -11.11 10.13
N ALA A 92 -13.34 -11.30 9.91
CA ALA A 92 -14.03 -10.75 8.75
C ALA A 92 -14.09 -9.22 8.80
N LEU A 93 -14.41 -8.64 9.97
CA LEU A 93 -14.36 -7.20 10.17
C LEU A 93 -12.92 -6.67 10.06
N GLY A 94 -11.95 -7.37 10.66
CA GLY A 94 -10.54 -7.00 10.56
C GLY A 94 -10.03 -6.95 9.12
N LEU A 95 -10.52 -7.84 8.24
CA LEU A 95 -10.24 -7.80 6.81
C LEU A 95 -10.80 -6.54 6.16
N ILE A 96 -12.07 -6.20 6.44
CA ILE A 96 -12.72 -5.00 5.90
C ILE A 96 -11.94 -3.74 6.32
N ARG A 97 -11.69 -3.55 7.62
CA ARG A 97 -10.99 -2.37 8.13
C ARG A 97 -9.54 -2.28 7.67
N THR A 98 -8.88 -3.43 7.45
CA THR A 98 -7.58 -3.46 6.80
C THR A 98 -7.64 -2.84 5.40
N HIS A 99 -8.66 -3.18 4.61
CA HIS A 99 -8.84 -2.62 3.28
C HIS A 99 -9.22 -1.14 3.31
N GLU A 100 -10.12 -0.73 4.22
CA GLU A 100 -10.46 0.68 4.42
C GLU A 100 -9.21 1.53 4.68
N LEU A 101 -8.36 1.07 5.60
CA LEU A 101 -7.15 1.76 5.97
C LEU A 101 -6.11 1.77 4.84
N LEU A 102 -5.97 0.67 4.08
CA LEU A 102 -5.11 0.61 2.89
C LEU A 102 -5.59 1.57 1.78
N GLU A 103 -6.89 1.74 1.59
CA GLU A 103 -7.45 2.72 0.66
C GLU A 103 -7.24 4.16 1.18
N ALA A 104 -7.43 4.40 2.47
CA ALA A 104 -7.16 5.71 3.09
C ALA A 104 -5.70 6.15 2.90
N ARG A 105 -4.75 5.20 3.03
CA ARG A 105 -3.33 5.44 2.77
C ARG A 105 -2.99 5.82 1.34
N LYS A 106 -3.82 5.45 0.35
CA LYS A 106 -3.64 5.94 -1.04
C LYS A 106 -3.93 7.43 -1.16
N LEU A 107 -4.71 8.00 -0.24
CA LEU A 107 -5.07 9.42 -0.22
C LEU A 107 -4.01 10.25 0.51
N ASP A 108 -3.61 9.87 1.72
CA ASP A 108 -2.62 10.62 2.51
C ASP A 108 -1.16 10.31 2.12
N GLY A 109 -0.91 9.12 1.57
CA GLY A 109 0.39 8.65 1.09
C GLY A 109 1.23 7.90 2.12
N ALA A 110 0.74 7.67 3.35
CA ALA A 110 1.51 7.01 4.40
C ALA A 110 1.61 5.50 4.13
N ARG A 111 2.72 4.87 4.56
CA ARG A 111 2.83 3.42 4.45
C ARG A 111 2.05 2.74 5.58
N GLN A 112 1.12 1.84 5.24
CA GLN A 112 0.38 1.08 6.24
C GLN A 112 1.17 -0.12 6.76
N PHE A 113 1.13 -0.33 8.07
CA PHE A 113 1.59 -1.55 8.73
C PHE A 113 0.53 -2.07 9.70
N PHE A 114 0.58 -3.38 9.95
CA PHE A 114 -0.25 -4.06 10.95
C PHE A 114 0.59 -5.08 11.70
N THR A 115 0.33 -5.27 13.00
CA THR A 115 0.88 -6.43 13.71
C THR A 115 -0.06 -7.64 13.58
N ARG A 116 0.08 -8.61 14.49
CA ARG A 116 -0.81 -9.78 14.62
C ARG A 116 -1.56 -9.79 15.96
N ALA A 117 -1.53 -8.68 16.71
CA ALA A 117 -2.31 -8.54 17.93
C ALA A 117 -3.80 -8.68 17.61
N ILE A 118 -4.50 -9.41 18.48
CA ILE A 118 -5.94 -9.57 18.44
C ILE A 118 -6.55 -8.40 19.22
N ASP A 119 -7.55 -7.78 18.63
CA ASP A 119 -8.39 -6.80 19.30
C ASP A 119 -9.45 -7.51 20.15
N PHE A 120 -9.51 -7.21 21.45
CA PHE A 120 -10.39 -7.89 22.41
C PHE A 120 -11.66 -7.09 22.76
N GLY A 121 -11.87 -5.89 22.20
CA GLY A 121 -13.08 -5.10 22.42
C GLY A 121 -12.94 -3.62 22.16
#